data_AF-A0A1Q7FE97-F1
#
_entry.id   AF-A0A1Q7FE97-F1
#
_cell.length_a   1.000
_cell.length_b   1.000
_cell.length_c   1.000
_cell.angle_alpha   90.00
_cell.angle_beta   90.00
_cell.angle_gamma   90.00
#
_symmetry.space_group_name_H-M   'P 1'
#
loop_
_entity.id
_entity.type
_entity.pdbx_description
1 polymer ?
#
loop_
_entity_poly.entity_id
_entity_poly.type
_entity_poly.pdbx_seq_one_letter_code
_entity_poly.pdbx_strand_id
1 'polypeptide(L)'
;MDPEDRKQFLIAMYNTMWGNIDRHILVVWQSVGVLAGAITALALVEKQVFSLDLAVTLIVMVGIWQVAHVLDASWWFSRNLRIIANIERQFLTASDVREIHYYFSERRAPKMLDHQKIQLYFGSAVTGIVLLYHFYKRVMPGLCNSFVYFELRMAVPYIVFGIGLIGLFAFHRHHQKEFNKLNDLSPGKDIGPPLQSNPPTLKG
;
A
#
# COMPACT_ATOMS: atom_id res chain seq x y z
N MET A 1 -9.37 -30.22 -20.36
CA MET A 1 -10.05 -28.97 -20.74
C MET A 1 -10.14 -28.99 -22.25
N ASP A 2 -11.29 -28.61 -22.81
CA ASP A 2 -11.40 -28.48 -24.26
C ASP A 2 -10.46 -27.35 -24.78
N PRO A 3 -9.92 -27.42 -26.01
CA PRO A 3 -9.08 -26.35 -26.54
C PRO A 3 -9.76 -24.97 -26.57
N GLU A 4 -11.07 -24.90 -26.81
CA GLU A 4 -11.80 -23.62 -26.84
C GLU A 4 -12.03 -23.08 -25.42
N ASP A 5 -12.42 -23.93 -24.47
CA ASP A 5 -12.49 -23.57 -23.03
C ASP A 5 -11.16 -22.97 -22.54
N ARG A 6 -10.04 -23.63 -22.90
CA ARG A 6 -8.68 -23.19 -22.53
C ARG A 6 -8.33 -21.85 -23.16
N LYS A 7 -8.65 -21.66 -24.44
CA LYS A 7 -8.46 -20.38 -25.15
C LYS A 7 -9.25 -19.25 -24.50
N GLN A 8 -10.51 -19.49 -24.14
CA GLN A 8 -11.34 -18.52 -23.43
C GLN A 8 -10.77 -18.16 -22.05
N PHE A 9 -10.30 -19.15 -21.28
CA PHE A 9 -9.61 -18.91 -20.01
C PHE A 9 -8.39 -18.00 -20.17
N LEU A 10 -7.51 -18.29 -21.13
CA LEU A 10 -6.30 -17.48 -21.37
C LEU A 10 -6.62 -16.04 -21.81
N ILE A 11 -7.65 -15.85 -22.64
CA ILE A 11 -8.11 -14.50 -23.05
C ILE A 11 -8.71 -13.74 -21.85
N ALA A 12 -9.53 -14.39 -21.02
CA ALA A 12 -10.09 -13.79 -19.81
C ALA A 12 -9.00 -13.40 -18.79
N MET A 13 -7.97 -14.23 -18.65
CA MET A 13 -6.79 -13.95 -17.83
C MET A 13 -6.00 -12.76 -18.36
N TYR A 14 -5.75 -12.68 -19.68
CA TYR A 14 -5.09 -11.54 -20.33
C TYR A 14 -5.85 -10.23 -20.12
N ASN A 15 -7.17 -10.22 -20.35
CA ASN A 15 -8.02 -9.05 -20.13
C ASN A 15 -8.00 -8.60 -18.65
N THR A 16 -7.98 -9.57 -17.72
CA THR A 16 -7.90 -9.29 -16.28
C THR A 16 -6.54 -8.70 -15.88
N MET A 17 -5.44 -9.15 -16.49
CA MET A 17 -4.10 -8.58 -16.26
C MET A 17 -4.04 -7.12 -16.75
N TRP A 18 -4.58 -6.80 -17.93
CA TRP A 18 -4.67 -5.42 -18.41
C TRP A 18 -5.54 -4.53 -17.53
N GLY A 19 -6.73 -4.99 -17.13
CA GLY A 19 -7.59 -4.22 -16.20
C GLY A 19 -6.93 -3.95 -14.83
N ASN A 20 -5.99 -4.78 -14.40
CA ASN A 20 -5.18 -4.52 -13.20
C ASN A 20 -4.08 -3.47 -13.44
N ILE A 21 -3.48 -3.42 -14.64
CA ILE A 21 -2.52 -2.37 -15.03
C ILE A 21 -3.23 -1.01 -15.07
N ASP A 22 -4.40 -0.91 -15.71
CA ASP A 22 -5.17 0.33 -15.80
C ASP A 22 -5.56 0.86 -14.41
N ARG A 23 -6.05 -0.03 -13.53
CA ARG A 23 -6.38 0.32 -12.14
C ARG A 23 -5.16 0.83 -11.36
N HIS A 24 -3.99 0.24 -11.57
CA HIS A 24 -2.74 0.66 -10.93
C HIS A 24 -2.29 2.06 -11.38
N ILE A 25 -2.52 2.44 -12.64
CA ILE A 25 -2.24 3.80 -13.14
C ILE A 25 -3.14 4.83 -12.44
N LEU A 26 -4.43 4.54 -12.29
CA LEU A 26 -5.38 5.47 -11.65
C LEU A 26 -5.06 5.77 -10.18
N VAL A 27 -4.51 4.80 -9.44
CA VAL A 27 -4.14 4.97 -8.02
C VAL A 27 -3.04 6.02 -7.82
N VAL A 28 -2.23 6.34 -8.84
CA VAL A 28 -1.17 7.37 -8.78
C VAL A 28 -1.72 8.76 -8.41
N TRP A 29 -2.96 9.07 -8.79
CA TRP A 29 -3.60 10.36 -8.52
C TRP A 29 -3.92 10.61 -7.05
N GLN A 30 -4.00 9.57 -6.21
CA GLN A 30 -4.30 9.72 -4.77
C GLN A 30 -3.22 10.54 -4.04
N SER A 31 -1.95 10.28 -4.33
CA SER A 31 -0.81 11.06 -3.78
C SER A 31 -0.84 12.55 -4.17
N VAL A 32 -1.38 12.89 -5.35
CA VAL A 32 -1.55 14.30 -5.77
C VAL A 32 -2.60 14.99 -4.90
N GLY A 33 -3.68 14.29 -4.54
CA GLY A 33 -4.70 14.78 -3.62
C GLY A 33 -4.16 15.15 -2.24
N VAL A 34 -3.26 14.33 -1.67
CA VAL A 34 -2.59 14.62 -0.38
C VAL A 34 -1.76 15.90 -0.45
N LEU A 35 -0.96 16.07 -1.51
CA LEU A 35 -0.14 17.26 -1.71
C LEU A 35 -1.00 18.52 -1.90
N ALA A 36 -2.04 18.44 -2.74
CA ALA A 36 -2.97 19.55 -2.97
C ALA A 36 -3.71 19.94 -1.68
N GLY A 37 -4.16 18.96 -0.89
CA GLY A 37 -4.77 19.18 0.42
C GLY A 37 -3.83 19.88 1.40
N ALA A 38 -2.57 19.48 1.46
CA ALA A 38 -1.56 20.13 2.31
C ALA A 38 -1.30 21.59 1.92
N ILE A 39 -1.13 21.86 0.62
CA ILE A 39 -0.94 23.23 0.11
C ILE A 39 -2.17 24.09 0.41
N THR A 40 -3.37 23.57 0.17
CA THR A 40 -4.64 24.29 0.40
C THR A 40 -4.83 24.61 1.89
N ALA A 41 -4.59 23.64 2.77
CA ALA A 41 -4.72 23.85 4.21
C ALA A 41 -3.73 24.89 4.74
N LEU A 42 -2.48 24.92 4.26
CA LEU A 42 -1.49 25.94 4.64
C LEU A 42 -1.85 27.34 4.09
N ALA A 43 -2.32 27.44 2.84
CA ALA A 43 -2.78 28.70 2.26
C ALA A 43 -3.98 29.31 3.01
N LEU A 44 -4.82 28.48 3.65
CA LEU A 44 -5.92 28.92 4.52
C LEU A 44 -5.43 29.42 5.89
N VAL A 45 -4.26 29.00 6.35
CA VAL A 45 -3.61 29.55 7.57
C VAL A 45 -3.06 30.96 7.30
N GLU A 46 -2.42 31.19 6.15
CA GLU A 46 -1.94 32.53 5.77
C GLU A 46 -3.09 33.55 5.69
N LYS A 47 -4.25 33.12 5.18
CA LYS A 47 -5.49 33.91 5.12
C LYS A 47 -6.24 34.03 6.45
N GLN A 48 -5.68 33.53 7.56
CA GLN A 48 -6.30 33.52 8.90
C GLN A 48 -7.67 32.82 8.96
N VAL A 49 -7.98 31.95 8.00
CA VAL A 49 -9.23 31.16 7.98
C VAL A 49 -9.13 29.97 8.93
N PHE A 50 -7.96 29.33 8.99
CA PHE A 50 -7.66 28.24 9.91
C PHE A 50 -6.49 28.58 10.84
N SER A 51 -6.52 28.05 12.06
CA SER A 51 -5.32 27.99 12.89
C SER A 51 -4.33 26.97 12.33
N LEU A 52 -3.03 27.20 12.55
CA LEU A 52 -1.98 26.25 12.14
C LEU A 52 -2.21 24.87 12.76
N ASP A 53 -2.60 24.83 14.04
CA ASP A 53 -2.88 23.60 14.79
C ASP A 53 -3.99 22.76 14.11
N LEU A 54 -5.05 23.41 13.63
CA LEU A 54 -6.15 22.75 12.90
C LEU A 54 -5.71 22.26 11.52
N ALA A 55 -5.05 23.13 10.74
CA ALA A 55 -4.57 22.79 9.40
C ALA A 55 -3.62 21.58 9.43
N VAL A 56 -2.68 21.57 10.38
CA VAL A 56 -1.74 20.45 10.56
C VAL A 56 -2.46 19.18 11.01
N THR A 57 -3.47 19.29 11.89
CA THR A 57 -4.31 18.14 12.27
C THR A 57 -5.01 17.52 11.06
N LEU A 58 -5.61 18.33 10.18
CA LEU A 58 -6.28 17.86 8.96
C LEU A 58 -5.30 17.19 7.99
N ILE A 59 -4.11 17.78 7.78
CA ILE A 59 -3.05 17.18 6.93
C ILE A 59 -2.60 15.82 7.49
N VAL A 60 -2.43 15.72 8.81
CA VAL A 60 -2.07 14.46 9.48
C VAL A 60 -3.16 13.40 9.30
N MET A 61 -4.44 13.77 9.44
CA MET A 61 -5.55 12.85 9.19
C MET A 61 -5.58 12.34 7.75
N VAL A 62 -5.40 13.23 6.77
CA VAL A 62 -5.32 12.86 5.34
C VAL A 62 -4.10 11.99 5.05
N GLY A 63 -2.96 12.25 5.70
CA GLY A 63 -1.76 11.42 5.63
C GLY A 63 -1.99 9.99 6.16
N ILE A 64 -2.57 9.86 7.36
CA ILE A 64 -2.95 8.56 7.94
C ILE A 64 -3.91 7.80 7.03
N TRP A 65 -4.93 8.50 6.50
CA TRP A 65 -5.92 7.94 5.57
C TRP A 65 -5.29 7.44 4.27
N GLN A 66 -4.36 8.20 3.67
CA GLN A 66 -3.59 7.76 2.50
C GLN A 66 -2.78 6.50 2.82
N VAL A 67 -2.09 6.46 3.96
CA VAL A 67 -1.30 5.27 4.38
C VAL A 67 -2.21 4.06 4.57
N ALA A 68 -3.40 4.24 5.16
CA ALA A 68 -4.40 3.17 5.29
C ALA A 68 -4.83 2.63 3.93
N HIS A 69 -5.13 3.49 2.95
CA HIS A 69 -5.49 3.07 1.59
C HIS A 69 -4.36 2.35 0.86
N VAL A 70 -3.10 2.78 1.01
CA VAL A 70 -1.95 2.07 0.42
C VAL A 70 -1.76 0.69 1.04
N LEU A 71 -1.95 0.56 2.36
CA LEU A 71 -1.90 -0.74 3.04
C LEU A 71 -3.06 -1.66 2.62
N ASP A 72 -4.28 -1.13 2.55
CA ASP A 72 -5.46 -1.88 2.07
C ASP A 72 -5.26 -2.37 0.63
N ALA A 73 -4.86 -1.49 -0.28
CA ALA A 73 -4.58 -1.82 -1.67
C ALA A 73 -3.46 -2.88 -1.80
N SER A 74 -2.43 -2.82 -0.97
CA SER A 74 -1.34 -3.82 -0.91
C SER A 74 -1.83 -5.19 -0.45
N TRP A 75 -2.66 -5.25 0.60
CA TRP A 75 -3.22 -6.49 1.12
C TRP A 75 -4.28 -7.07 0.19
N TRP A 76 -5.16 -6.23 -0.35
CA TRP A 76 -6.13 -6.57 -1.39
C TRP A 76 -5.43 -7.17 -2.61
N PHE A 77 -4.37 -6.52 -3.11
CA PHE A 77 -3.60 -7.02 -4.25
C PHE A 77 -2.98 -8.38 -3.94
N SER A 78 -2.26 -8.51 -2.81
CA SER A 78 -1.63 -9.77 -2.39
C SER A 78 -2.65 -10.92 -2.27
N ARG A 79 -3.83 -10.64 -1.71
CA ARG A 79 -4.93 -11.61 -1.57
C ARG A 79 -5.47 -12.07 -2.93
N ASN A 80 -5.78 -11.13 -3.83
CA ASN A 80 -6.29 -11.45 -5.17
C ASN A 80 -5.25 -12.23 -5.98
N LEU A 81 -3.97 -11.85 -5.88
CA LEU A 81 -2.88 -12.56 -6.55
C LEU A 81 -2.75 -14.01 -6.07
N ARG A 82 -2.99 -14.28 -4.78
CA ARG A 82 -3.01 -15.64 -4.24
C ARG A 82 -4.20 -16.47 -4.75
N ILE A 83 -5.38 -15.85 -4.84
CA ILE A 83 -6.59 -16.49 -5.40
C ILE A 83 -6.38 -16.82 -6.88
N ILE A 84 -5.89 -15.86 -7.67
CA ILE A 84 -5.57 -16.03 -9.08
C ILE A 84 -4.56 -17.17 -9.27
N ALA A 85 -3.44 -17.17 -8.53
CA ALA A 85 -2.46 -18.26 -8.60
C ALA A 85 -3.09 -19.62 -8.25
N ASN A 86 -3.93 -19.71 -7.22
CA ASN A 86 -4.60 -20.97 -6.86
C ASN A 86 -5.57 -21.48 -7.96
N ILE A 87 -6.18 -20.56 -8.72
CA ILE A 87 -7.05 -20.85 -9.88
C ILE A 87 -6.20 -21.26 -11.09
N GLU A 88 -5.16 -20.50 -11.42
CA GLU A 88 -4.17 -20.83 -12.48
C GLU A 88 -3.65 -22.26 -12.30
N ARG A 89 -3.33 -22.67 -11.07
CA ARG A 89 -2.90 -24.04 -10.74
C ARG A 89 -3.96 -25.14 -10.89
N GLN A 90 -5.21 -24.82 -11.22
CA GLN A 90 -6.21 -25.81 -11.63
C GLN A 90 -6.21 -26.08 -13.13
N PHE A 91 -5.75 -25.12 -13.95
CA PHE A 91 -5.91 -25.13 -15.41
C PHE A 91 -4.59 -25.20 -16.17
N LEU A 92 -3.51 -24.63 -15.61
CA LEU A 92 -2.19 -24.60 -16.24
C LEU A 92 -1.41 -25.90 -15.99
N THR A 93 -0.75 -26.39 -17.03
CA THR A 93 0.19 -27.51 -16.99
C THR A 93 1.60 -27.02 -16.63
N ALA A 94 2.52 -27.96 -16.36
CA ALA A 94 3.93 -27.62 -16.14
C ALA A 94 4.64 -27.03 -17.38
N SER A 95 4.19 -27.35 -18.60
CA SER A 95 4.73 -26.72 -19.81
C SER A 95 4.23 -25.28 -19.96
N ASP A 96 2.96 -25.00 -19.64
CA ASP A 96 2.37 -23.65 -19.71
C ASP A 96 3.13 -22.63 -18.84
N VAL A 97 3.56 -23.06 -17.66
CA VAL A 97 4.38 -22.23 -16.75
C VAL A 97 5.71 -21.83 -17.40
N ARG A 98 6.29 -22.71 -18.23
CA ARG A 98 7.54 -22.44 -18.96
C ARG A 98 7.29 -21.62 -20.23
N GLU A 99 6.19 -21.87 -20.92
CA GLU A 99 5.87 -21.28 -22.23
C GLU A 99 5.25 -19.89 -22.13
N ILE A 100 4.48 -19.62 -21.06
CA ILE A 100 3.78 -18.34 -20.88
C ILE A 100 4.54 -17.45 -19.87
N HIS A 101 4.60 -17.84 -18.59
CA HIS A 101 5.36 -17.08 -17.58
C HIS A 101 5.63 -17.87 -16.28
N TYR A 102 6.88 -17.89 -15.81
CA TYR A 102 7.29 -18.68 -14.63
C TYR A 102 6.54 -18.31 -13.33
N TYR A 103 6.25 -17.02 -13.13
CA TYR A 103 5.47 -16.52 -11.98
C TYR A 103 4.10 -17.20 -11.76
N PHE A 104 3.52 -17.91 -12.73
CA PHE A 104 2.25 -18.63 -12.55
C PHE A 104 2.36 -19.86 -11.64
N SER A 105 3.52 -20.52 -11.54
CA SER A 105 3.71 -21.60 -10.56
C SER A 105 4.06 -21.08 -9.17
N GLU A 106 4.73 -19.93 -9.06
CA GLU A 106 5.35 -19.47 -7.81
C GLU A 106 4.34 -19.17 -6.70
N ARG A 107 4.61 -19.63 -5.47
CA ARG A 107 3.86 -19.25 -4.26
C ARG A 107 4.27 -17.83 -3.84
N ARG A 108 3.65 -16.82 -4.45
CA ARG A 108 3.96 -15.40 -4.19
C ARG A 108 3.64 -15.04 -2.74
N ALA A 109 4.66 -14.54 -2.02
CA ALA A 109 4.53 -13.97 -0.69
C ALA A 109 3.79 -12.60 -0.75
N PRO A 110 3.12 -12.17 0.34
CA PRO A 110 2.49 -10.85 0.38
C PRO A 110 3.58 -9.78 0.32
N LYS A 111 3.61 -9.04 -0.80
CA LYS A 111 4.62 -8.01 -1.07
C LYS A 111 3.91 -6.77 -1.58
N MET A 112 4.07 -5.67 -0.85
CA MET A 112 3.64 -4.36 -1.32
C MET A 112 4.35 -4.04 -2.63
N LEU A 113 3.60 -3.56 -3.61
CA LEU A 113 4.15 -3.15 -4.88
C LEU A 113 5.12 -1.99 -4.70
N ASP A 114 6.11 -1.93 -5.57
CA ASP A 114 6.75 -0.67 -5.91
C ASP A 114 5.70 0.21 -6.65
N HIS A 115 5.82 1.53 -6.68
CA HIS A 115 4.68 2.47 -6.71
C HIS A 115 3.91 2.59 -5.37
N GLN A 116 3.33 1.51 -4.81
CA GLN A 116 2.64 1.59 -3.50
C GLN A 116 3.61 2.05 -2.40
N LYS A 117 4.82 1.50 -2.35
CA LYS A 117 5.90 1.98 -1.48
C LYS A 117 6.24 3.46 -1.73
N ILE A 118 6.25 3.90 -2.98
CA ILE A 118 6.57 5.31 -3.33
C ILE A 118 5.48 6.24 -2.77
N GLN A 119 4.20 5.86 -2.89
CA GLN A 119 3.08 6.59 -2.29
C GLN A 119 3.12 6.59 -0.76
N LEU A 120 3.45 5.43 -0.15
CA LEU A 120 3.64 5.29 1.29
C LEU A 120 4.73 6.25 1.79
N TYR A 121 5.91 6.22 1.17
CA TYR A 121 7.02 7.11 1.52
C TYR A 121 6.70 8.58 1.26
N PHE A 122 6.07 8.91 0.13
CA PHE A 122 5.69 10.29 -0.19
C PHE A 122 4.69 10.87 0.82
N GLY A 123 3.58 10.17 1.09
CA GLY A 123 2.58 10.60 2.06
C GLY A 123 3.15 10.71 3.49
N SER A 124 3.99 9.75 3.87
CA SER A 124 4.67 9.75 5.17
C SER A 124 5.67 10.91 5.30
N ALA A 125 6.43 11.21 4.24
CA ALA A 125 7.37 12.33 4.21
C ALA A 125 6.65 13.68 4.28
N VAL A 126 5.58 13.89 3.52
CA VAL A 126 4.75 15.11 3.61
C VAL A 126 4.20 15.29 5.02
N THR A 127 3.63 14.24 5.61
CA THR A 127 3.11 14.27 7.00
C THR A 127 4.22 14.59 8.01
N GLY A 128 5.39 13.96 7.87
CA GLY A 128 6.56 14.19 8.72
C GLY A 128 7.08 15.63 8.64
N ILE A 129 7.24 16.18 7.43
CA ILE A 129 7.68 17.56 7.20
C ILE A 129 6.70 18.55 7.86
N VAL A 130 5.40 18.34 7.71
CA VAL A 130 4.37 19.22 8.28
C VAL A 130 4.32 19.13 9.82
N LEU A 131 4.49 17.93 10.39
CA LEU A 131 4.61 17.74 11.85
C LEU A 131 5.89 18.38 12.44
N LEU A 132 7.02 18.30 11.72
CA LEU A 132 8.28 18.95 12.09
C LEU A 132 8.19 20.47 12.01
N TYR A 133 7.56 21.00 10.95
CA TYR A 133 7.29 22.43 10.81
C TYR A 133 6.40 22.96 11.95
N HIS A 134 5.33 22.24 12.28
CA HIS A 134 4.48 22.56 13.42
C HIS A 134 5.25 22.51 14.75
N PHE A 135 6.10 21.49 14.93
CA PHE A 135 6.91 21.35 16.15
C PHE A 135 7.83 22.55 16.33
N TYR A 136 8.57 22.91 15.28
CA TYR A 136 9.47 24.06 15.27
C TYR A 136 8.76 25.39 15.51
N LYS A 137 7.57 25.60 14.92
CA LYS A 137 6.82 26.86 15.02
C LYS A 137 5.99 27.03 16.30
N ARG A 138 5.45 25.95 16.86
CA ARG A 138 4.47 26.00 17.98
C ARG A 138 5.03 25.39 19.26
N VAL A 139 5.57 24.16 19.18
CA VAL A 139 5.96 23.39 20.36
C VAL A 139 7.31 23.85 20.92
N MET A 140 8.33 23.96 20.08
CA MET A 140 9.70 24.31 20.50
C MET A 140 9.78 25.67 21.23
N PRO A 141 9.14 26.77 20.77
CA PRO A 141 9.16 28.03 21.50
C PRO A 141 8.43 27.96 22.85
N GLY A 142 7.36 27.15 22.96
CA GLY A 142 6.65 26.93 24.21
C GLY A 142 7.46 26.15 25.26
N LEU A 143 8.30 25.20 24.80
CA LEU A 143 9.24 24.50 25.68
C LEU A 143 10.38 25.40 26.16
N CYS A 144 10.87 26.32 25.31
CA CYS A 144 11.96 27.23 25.67
C CYS A 144 11.53 28.41 26.55
N ASN A 145 10.33 28.97 26.34
CA ASN A 145 9.89 30.23 26.97
C ASN A 145 8.99 30.03 28.22
N SER A 146 9.11 28.89 28.90
CA SER A 146 8.32 28.42 30.06
C SER A 146 7.01 27.69 29.72
N PHE A 147 6.85 26.51 30.35
CA PHE A 147 5.71 25.59 30.21
C PHE A 147 4.33 26.19 30.51
N VAL A 148 4.26 27.35 31.16
CA VAL A 148 3.01 28.07 31.46
C VAL A 148 2.21 28.40 30.20
N TYR A 149 2.87 28.52 29.05
CA TYR A 149 2.23 28.81 27.75
C TYR A 149 1.92 27.56 26.91
N PHE A 150 2.02 26.35 27.46
CA PHE A 150 1.70 25.12 26.74
C PHE A 150 0.19 24.90 26.65
N GLU A 151 -0.40 25.26 25.51
CA GLU A 151 -1.83 25.07 25.26
C GLU A 151 -2.10 23.65 24.73
N LEU A 152 -3.10 22.95 25.30
CA LEU A 152 -3.46 21.57 24.90
C LEU A 152 -3.72 21.42 23.38
N ARG A 153 -4.19 22.48 22.70
CA ARG A 153 -4.39 22.49 21.25
C ARG A 153 -3.11 22.19 20.45
N MET A 154 -1.93 22.55 20.97
CA MET A 154 -0.65 22.26 20.32
C MET A 154 -0.31 20.76 20.32
N ALA A 155 -0.89 19.98 21.23
CA ALA A 155 -0.71 18.53 21.28
C ALA A 155 -1.62 17.76 20.30
N VAL A 156 -2.72 18.37 19.83
CA VAL A 156 -3.77 17.69 19.04
C VAL A 156 -3.23 16.98 17.79
N PRO A 157 -2.37 17.59 16.93
CA PRO A 157 -1.85 16.88 15.76
C PRO A 157 -1.02 15.64 16.11
N TYR A 158 -0.28 15.68 17.23
CA TYR A 158 0.56 14.57 17.68
C TYR A 158 -0.27 13.45 18.32
N ILE A 159 -1.34 13.80 19.05
CA ILE A 159 -2.32 12.84 19.58
C ILE A 159 -3.02 12.12 18.42
N VAL A 160 -3.50 12.87 17.42
CA VAL A 160 -4.12 12.31 16.21
C VAL A 160 -3.13 11.45 15.42
N PHE A 161 -1.86 11.88 15.30
CA PHE A 161 -0.80 11.07 14.69
C PHE A 161 -0.58 9.75 15.44
N GLY A 162 -0.45 9.79 16.78
CA GLY A 162 -0.27 8.61 17.61
C GLY A 162 -1.44 7.62 17.53
N ILE A 163 -2.67 8.11 17.63
CA ILE A 163 -3.90 7.30 17.43
C ILE A 163 -3.91 6.70 16.01
N GLY A 164 -3.54 7.48 15.01
CA GLY A 164 -3.42 7.03 13.62
C GLY A 164 -2.43 5.87 13.46
N LEU A 165 -1.23 5.99 14.02
CA LEU A 165 -0.22 4.92 13.99
C LEU A 165 -0.71 3.63 14.68
N ILE A 166 -1.40 3.75 15.82
CA ILE A 166 -2.01 2.60 16.52
C ILE A 166 -3.08 1.95 15.64
N GLY A 167 -3.94 2.75 15.01
CA GLY A 167 -4.97 2.29 14.07
C GLY A 167 -4.38 1.56 12.86
N LEU A 168 -3.37 2.15 12.21
CA LEU A 168 -2.64 1.55 11.07
C LEU A 168 -1.95 0.23 11.44
N PHE A 169 -1.38 0.14 12.64
CA PHE A 169 -0.75 -1.08 13.14
C PHE A 169 -1.78 -2.19 13.42
N ALA A 170 -2.91 -1.85 14.05
CA ALA A 170 -4.02 -2.78 14.26
C ALA A 170 -4.62 -3.27 12.93
N PHE A 171 -4.81 -2.35 11.97
CA PHE A 171 -5.27 -2.64 10.61
C PHE A 171 -4.32 -3.60 9.88
N HIS A 172 -3.02 -3.30 9.86
CA HIS A 172 -2.01 -4.17 9.26
C HIS A 172 -2.03 -5.59 9.87
N ARG A 173 -2.10 -5.69 11.21
CA ARG A 173 -2.20 -6.99 11.91
C ARG A 173 -3.49 -7.74 11.59
N HIS A 174 -4.61 -7.06 11.41
CA HIS A 174 -5.87 -7.68 11.00
C HIS A 174 -5.75 -8.31 9.61
N HIS A 175 -5.29 -7.56 8.62
CA HIS A 175 -5.11 -8.07 7.26
C HIS A 175 -4.06 -9.18 7.15
N GLN A 176 -2.98 -9.12 7.93
CA GLN A 176 -2.01 -10.20 8.02
C GLN A 176 -2.63 -11.51 8.53
N LYS A 177 -3.51 -11.45 9.55
CA LYS A 177 -4.24 -12.62 10.04
C LYS A 177 -5.18 -13.21 8.99
N GLU A 178 -5.96 -12.38 8.31
CA GLU A 178 -6.86 -12.85 7.24
C GLU A 178 -6.09 -13.41 6.03
N PHE A 179 -4.92 -12.85 5.70
CA PHE A 179 -4.06 -13.41 4.66
C PHE A 179 -3.44 -14.76 5.05
N ASN A 180 -3.00 -14.92 6.31
CA ASN A 180 -2.51 -16.20 6.81
C ASN A 180 -3.63 -17.27 6.79
N LYS A 181 -4.82 -16.93 7.30
CA LYS A 181 -6.01 -17.78 7.24
C LYS A 181 -6.37 -18.21 5.81
N LEU A 182 -6.19 -17.35 4.81
CA LEU A 182 -6.35 -17.73 3.40
C LEU A 182 -5.32 -18.77 2.96
N ASN A 183 -4.05 -18.64 3.36
CA ASN A 183 -3.02 -19.64 3.03
C ASN A 183 -3.28 -20.99 3.70
N ASP A 184 -3.75 -20.98 4.95
CA ASP A 184 -4.02 -22.18 5.75
C ASP A 184 -5.25 -22.94 5.24
N LEU A 185 -6.34 -22.22 4.93
CA LEU A 185 -7.60 -22.80 4.44
C LEU A 185 -7.63 -23.05 2.93
N SER A 186 -6.77 -22.38 2.15
CA SER A 186 -6.72 -22.49 0.69
C SER A 186 -5.26 -22.52 0.18
N PRO A 187 -4.49 -23.57 0.52
CA PRO A 187 -3.08 -23.68 0.12
C PRO A 187 -2.89 -23.76 -1.40
N GLY A 188 -3.86 -24.34 -2.11
CA GLY A 188 -3.80 -24.61 -3.56
C GLY A 188 -3.14 -25.95 -3.88
N LYS A 189 -3.17 -26.35 -5.17
CA LYS A 189 -2.36 -27.47 -5.69
C LYS A 189 -0.90 -27.00 -5.89
N ASP A 190 0.05 -27.92 -5.94
CA ASP A 190 1.42 -27.64 -6.40
C ASP A 190 1.63 -28.22 -7.81
N ILE A 191 2.01 -27.37 -8.79
CA ILE A 191 2.32 -27.82 -10.16
C ILE A 191 3.80 -28.28 -10.25
N GLY A 192 4.15 -29.33 -9.51
CA GLY A 192 5.50 -29.89 -9.51
C GLY A 192 6.59 -28.96 -8.94
N PRO A 193 7.87 -29.40 -8.95
CA PRO A 193 8.97 -28.57 -8.49
C PRO A 193 9.23 -27.40 -9.46
N PRO A 194 9.65 -26.22 -8.97
CA PRO A 194 10.19 -25.19 -9.84
C PRO A 194 11.38 -25.77 -10.62
N LEU A 195 11.59 -25.28 -11.85
CA LEU A 195 12.74 -25.64 -12.69
C LEU A 195 14.02 -25.59 -11.84
N GLN A 196 14.77 -26.69 -11.81
CA GLN A 196 16.08 -26.71 -11.15
C GLN A 196 16.91 -25.57 -11.73
N SER A 197 17.27 -24.60 -10.90
CA SER A 197 17.83 -23.31 -11.30
C SER A 197 19.30 -23.38 -11.71
N ASN A 198 19.74 -24.53 -12.19
CA ASN A 198 21.07 -24.74 -12.75
C ASN A 198 20.95 -24.58 -14.28
N PRO A 199 21.20 -23.39 -14.84
CA PRO A 199 21.50 -23.32 -16.26
C PRO A 199 22.69 -24.25 -16.53
N PRO A 200 22.73 -24.96 -17.68
CA PRO A 200 23.92 -25.71 -18.05
C PRO A 200 25.10 -24.74 -18.06
N THR A 201 26.10 -25.01 -17.23
CA THR A 201 27.37 -24.30 -17.28
C THR A 201 27.94 -24.49 -18.67
N LEU A 202 27.94 -23.42 -19.46
CA LEU A 202 28.61 -23.38 -20.75
C LEU A 202 30.11 -23.56 -20.47
N LYS A 203 30.57 -24.80 -20.59
CA LYS A 203 31.99 -25.13 -20.66
C LYS A 203 32.49 -24.63 -22.01
N GLY A 204 33.11 -23.45 -22.00
CA GLY A 204 34.10 -23.06 -23.00
C GLY A 204 35.39 -23.84 -22.81
#